data_AF-A0A977MYT1-F1
#
_entry.id   AF-A0A977MYT1-F1
#
_cell.length_a   1.000
_cell.length_b   1.000
_cell.length_c   1.000
_cell.angle_alpha   90.00
_cell.angle_beta   90.00
_cell.angle_gamma   90.00
#
_symmetry.space_group_name_H-M   'P 1'
#
loop_
_entity.id
_entity.type
_entity.pdbx_description
1 polymer ?
#
loop_
_entity_poly.entity_id
_entity_poly.type
_entity_poly.pdbx_seq_one_letter_code
_entity_poly.pdbx_strand_id
1 'polypeptide(L)'
;EKGELQVSDKERHSQIDSLFKDIATTVSDKCVNPETKRPYPVSIIEKAMKDAHFSVNVNKSAKQQSLEVIQLIKKEIPLER
;
A
#
# COMPACT_ATOMS: atom_id res chain seq x y z
N GLU A 1 0.54 34.12 20.07
CA GLU A 1 1.63 33.17 19.80
C GLU A 1 1.12 32.09 18.84
N LYS A 2 1.26 32.31 17.53
CA LYS A 2 0.91 31.29 16.53
C LYS A 2 2.12 30.38 16.36
N GLY A 3 2.16 29.31 17.14
CA GLY A 3 3.02 28.17 16.87
C GLY A 3 2.51 27.49 15.61
N GLU A 4 2.86 28.05 14.45
CA GLU A 4 2.50 27.52 13.16
C GLU A 4 3.20 26.16 13.01
N LEU A 5 2.40 25.12 12.85
CA LEU A 5 2.79 23.72 12.76
C LEU A 5 3.85 23.50 11.67
N GLN A 6 5.13 23.63 12.02
CA GLN A 6 6.26 23.31 11.15
C GLN A 6 6.71 21.84 11.30
N VAL A 7 6.02 21.07 12.16
CA VAL A 7 6.35 19.67 12.47
C VAL A 7 5.57 18.67 11.60
N SER A 8 4.53 19.12 10.88
CA SER A 8 3.55 18.22 10.27
C SER A 8 4.02 17.46 9.01
N ASP A 9 4.87 18.04 8.17
CA ASP A 9 5.26 17.38 6.89
C ASP A 9 6.16 16.15 7.09
N LYS A 10 7.05 16.22 8.08
CA LYS A 10 7.99 15.13 8.36
C LYS A 10 7.29 13.95 9.03
N GLU A 11 6.40 14.21 9.97
CA GLU A 11 5.56 13.18 10.58
C GLU A 11 4.57 12.57 9.59
N ARG A 12 4.07 13.37 8.63
CA ARG A 12 3.23 12.87 7.55
C ARG A 12 3.98 11.89 6.65
N HIS A 13 5.22 12.20 6.27
CA HIS A 13 6.04 11.30 5.47
C HIS A 13 6.31 9.97 6.18
N SER A 14 6.67 10.02 7.47
CA SER A 14 6.87 8.80 8.27
C SER A 14 5.61 7.94 8.34
N GLN A 15 4.45 8.58 8.58
CA GLN A 15 3.17 7.86 8.59
C GLN A 15 2.84 7.24 7.23
N ILE A 16 3.11 7.94 6.13
CA ILE A 16 2.91 7.41 4.77
C ILE A 16 3.80 6.21 4.52
N ASP A 17 5.10 6.25 4.88
CA ASP A 17 6.02 5.14 4.69
C ASP A 17 5.61 3.90 5.52
N SER A 18 5.23 4.13 6.78
CA SER A 18 4.69 3.07 7.64
C SER A 18 3.41 2.46 7.08
N LEU A 19 2.46 3.29 6.63
CA LEU A 19 1.20 2.82 6.07
C LEU A 19 1.42 2.10 4.75
N PHE A 20 2.34 2.56 3.91
CA PHE A 20 2.73 1.90 2.66
C PHE A 20 3.23 0.48 2.92
N LYS A 21 4.14 0.30 3.88
CA LYS A 21 4.64 -1.04 4.27
C LYS A 21 3.56 -1.92 4.90
N ASP A 22 2.70 -1.35 5.73
CA ASP A 22 1.59 -2.06 6.37
C ASP A 22 0.58 -2.57 5.33
N ILE A 23 0.23 -1.72 4.36
CA ILE A 23 -0.62 -2.08 3.22
C ILE A 23 0.05 -3.14 2.38
N ALA A 24 1.32 -3.00 2.01
CA ALA A 24 2.03 -3.97 1.18
C ALA A 24 2.10 -5.35 1.86
N THR A 25 2.33 -5.38 3.18
CA THR A 25 2.34 -6.62 3.98
C THR A 25 0.95 -7.23 4.06
N THR A 26 -0.08 -6.42 4.33
CA THR A 26 -1.48 -6.88 4.38
C THR A 26 -1.95 -7.42 3.03
N VAL A 27 -1.56 -6.77 1.94
CA VAL A 27 -1.90 -7.22 0.57
C VAL A 27 -1.14 -8.49 0.24
N SER A 28 0.14 -8.60 0.60
CA SER A 28 0.94 -9.82 0.42
C SER A 28 0.34 -11.03 1.14
N ASP A 29 -0.18 -10.84 2.36
CA ASP A 29 -0.84 -11.90 3.14
C ASP A 29 -2.22 -12.29 2.55
N LYS A 30 -2.96 -11.30 2.04
CA LYS A 30 -4.30 -11.51 1.48
C LYS A 30 -4.33 -11.90 0.01
N CYS A 31 -3.27 -11.65 -0.74
CA CYS A 31 -3.23 -11.89 -2.17
C CYS A 31 -2.27 -13.01 -2.53
N VAL A 32 -2.82 -14.01 -3.20
CA VAL A 32 -2.10 -15.16 -3.71
C VAL A 32 -2.10 -15.13 -5.23
N ASN A 33 -1.06 -15.73 -5.81
CA ASN A 33 -1.00 -15.93 -7.24
C ASN A 33 -1.97 -17.07 -7.63
N PRO A 34 -2.92 -16.85 -8.55
CA PRO A 34 -3.86 -17.89 -8.99
C PRO A 34 -3.18 -19.05 -9.71
N GLU A 35 -2.05 -18.82 -10.38
CA GLU A 35 -1.30 -19.84 -11.13
C GLU A 35 -0.47 -20.73 -10.21
N THR A 36 0.20 -20.14 -9.22
CA THR A 36 1.11 -20.89 -8.32
C THR A 36 0.51 -21.24 -6.97
N LYS A 37 -0.65 -20.65 -6.63
CA LYS A 37 -1.30 -20.69 -5.31
C LYS A 37 -0.39 -20.28 -4.16
N ARG A 38 0.62 -19.44 -4.46
CA ARG A 38 1.58 -18.93 -3.48
C ARG A 38 1.33 -17.45 -3.20
N PRO A 39 1.52 -17.00 -1.94
CA PRO A 39 1.44 -15.58 -1.62
C PRO A 39 2.56 -14.81 -2.33
N TYR A 40 2.24 -13.61 -2.83
CA TYR A 40 3.26 -12.74 -3.41
C TYR A 40 4.10 -12.14 -2.29
N PRO A 41 5.44 -12.06 -2.43
CA PRO A 41 6.26 -11.40 -1.44
C PRO A 41 5.99 -9.89 -1.44
N VAL A 42 6.14 -9.26 -0.28
CA VAL A 42 5.91 -7.82 -0.08
C VAL A 42 6.65 -6.98 -1.12
N SER A 43 7.89 -7.34 -1.49
CA SER A 43 8.66 -6.63 -2.51
C SER A 43 8.02 -6.60 -3.90
N ILE A 44 7.24 -7.62 -4.28
CA ILE A 44 6.51 -7.63 -5.55
C ILE A 44 5.32 -6.68 -5.47
N ILE A 45 4.60 -6.70 -4.33
CA ILE A 45 3.50 -5.77 -4.07
C ILE A 45 4.02 -4.32 -4.04
N GLU A 46 5.14 -4.05 -3.37
CA GLU A 46 5.77 -2.72 -3.34
C GLU A 46 6.14 -2.24 -4.74
N LYS A 47 6.72 -3.13 -5.57
CA LYS A 47 7.06 -2.79 -6.95
C LYS A 47 5.79 -2.47 -7.75
N ALA A 48 4.75 -3.28 -7.63
CA ALA A 48 3.51 -3.07 -8.35
C ALA A 48 2.73 -1.83 -7.87
N MET A 49 2.77 -1.53 -6.57
CA MET A 49 2.23 -0.26 -6.03
C MET A 49 2.95 0.95 -6.61
N LYS A 50 4.27 0.86 -6.80
CA LYS A 50 5.07 1.92 -7.42
C LYS A 50 4.79 2.06 -8.91
N ASP A 51 4.70 0.95 -9.64
CA ASP A 51 4.37 0.93 -11.08
C ASP A 51 2.98 1.52 -11.33
N ALA A 52 2.02 1.14 -10.49
CA ALA A 52 0.68 1.67 -10.53
C ALA A 52 0.55 3.11 -10.00
N HIS A 53 1.66 3.74 -9.58
CA HIS A 53 1.71 5.09 -9.02
C HIS A 53 0.72 5.32 -7.87
N PHE A 54 0.49 4.31 -7.03
CA PHE A 54 -0.48 4.42 -5.94
C PHE A 54 0.00 5.40 -4.86
N SER A 55 -0.80 6.42 -4.58
CA SER A 55 -0.55 7.37 -3.51
C SER A 55 -1.28 6.98 -2.23
N VAL A 56 -0.50 6.63 -1.20
CA VAL A 56 -1.04 6.29 0.12
C VAL A 56 -1.51 7.55 0.84
N ASN A 57 -2.70 7.47 1.43
CA ASN A 57 -3.36 8.56 2.12
C ASN A 57 -3.69 8.19 3.56
N VAL A 58 -3.01 8.81 4.52
CA VAL A 58 -3.19 8.59 5.97
C VAL A 58 -4.60 8.92 6.48
N ASN A 59 -5.41 9.65 5.72
CA ASN A 59 -6.79 9.96 6.08
C ASN A 59 -7.78 8.83 5.73
N LYS A 60 -7.35 7.84 4.94
CA LYS A 60 -8.16 6.67 4.58
C LYS A 60 -7.72 5.47 5.40
N SER A 61 -8.65 4.55 5.68
CA SER A 61 -8.32 3.33 6.42
C SER A 61 -7.43 2.40 5.59
N ALA A 62 -6.47 1.74 6.26
CA ALA A 62 -5.57 0.78 5.63
C ALA A 62 -6.34 -0.30 4.85
N LYS A 63 -7.41 -0.87 5.42
CA LYS A 63 -8.27 -1.87 4.74
C LYS A 63 -8.83 -1.38 3.41
N GLN A 64 -9.34 -0.16 3.36
CA GLN A 64 -9.93 0.40 2.15
C GLN A 64 -8.85 0.66 1.09
N GLN A 65 -7.68 1.12 1.51
CA GLN A 65 -6.54 1.29 0.62
C GLN A 65 -5.98 -0.02 0.11
N SER A 66 -5.89 -1.05 0.94
CA SER A 66 -5.49 -2.39 0.50
C SER A 66 -6.38 -2.88 -0.62
N LEU A 67 -7.71 -2.70 -0.51
CA LEU A 67 -8.64 -3.12 -1.57
C LEU A 67 -8.41 -2.36 -2.89
N GLU A 68 -8.26 -1.03 -2.82
CA GLU A 68 -7.98 -0.19 -3.99
C GLU A 68 -6.66 -0.60 -4.65
N VAL A 69 -5.61 -0.77 -3.84
CA VAL A 69 -4.28 -1.25 -4.27
C VAL A 69 -4.39 -2.60 -4.94
N ILE A 70 -5.10 -3.55 -4.34
CA ILE A 70 -5.30 -4.89 -4.92
C ILE A 70 -5.98 -4.78 -6.28
N GLN A 71 -7.05 -3.99 -6.40
CA GLN A 71 -7.77 -3.84 -7.67
C GLN A 71 -6.92 -3.14 -8.74
N LEU A 72 -6.08 -2.20 -8.33
CA LEU A 72 -5.16 -1.48 -9.21
C LEU A 72 -4.08 -2.42 -9.74
N ILE A 73 -3.37 -3.10 -8.83
CA ILE A 73 -2.31 -4.04 -9.16
C ILE A 73 -2.85 -5.25 -9.94
N LYS A 74 -4.10 -5.67 -9.66
CA LYS A 74 -4.75 -6.81 -10.34
C LYS A 74 -4.86 -6.61 -11.86
N LYS A 75 -4.84 -5.36 -12.32
CA LYS A 75 -4.87 -5.03 -13.75
C LYS A 75 -3.52 -5.24 -14.43
N GLU A 76 -2.43 -5.12 -13.68
CA GLU A 76 -1.07 -5.30 -14.19
C GLU A 76 -0.55 -6.72 -13.97
N ILE A 77 -0.84 -7.33 -12.82
CA ILE A 77 -0.45 -8.70 -12.50
C ILE A 77 -1.66 -9.52 -12.06
N PRO A 78 -1.75 -10.80 -12.45
CA PRO A 78 -2.83 -11.67 -12.00
C PRO A 78 -2.65 -11.96 -10.50
N LEU A 79 -3.53 -11.38 -9.69
CA LEU A 79 -3.67 -11.70 -8.27
C LEU A 79 -5.08 -12.17 -7.96
N GLU A 80 -5.14 -13.11 -7.04
CA GLU A 80 -6.37 -13.63 -6.46
C GLU A 80 -6.38 -13.30 -4.96
N ARG A 81 -7.54 -12.91 -4.44
CA ARG A 81 -7.76 -12.60 -3.02
C ARG A 81 -8.58 -13.73 -2.42
#